data_AF-A0A2N6U2F1-F1
#
_entry.id   AF-A0A2N6U2F1-F1
#
_cell.length_a   1.000
_cell.length_b   1.000
_cell.length_c   1.000
_cell.angle_alpha   90.00
_cell.angle_beta   90.00
_cell.angle_gamma   90.00
#
_symmetry.space_group_name_H-M   'P 1'
#
loop_
_entity.id
_entity.type
_entity.pdbx_description
1 polymer ?
#
loop_
_entity_poly.entity_id
_entity_poly.type
_entity_poly.pdbx_seq_one_letter_code
_entity_poly.pdbx_strand_id
1 'polypeptide(L)'
;MLRTHHAGSLRPEHIGQTVTLTGWIGRRRDHGGVTFLDLRDASGVAQVVVREDEAMHLRNEYVLKVTGEVGRRPEGNENPLLPTGDVEVTASEVEVLNTSAPLPFQLDEHTEVGEEARLRYRYLDLRRQGPAAAMRLRSQVNRAARDTLLDQGFVEVETPTLTRSTPEGARDFLVPARLAPGSWYALPQSPQLFKQLLMVGGIEKYFQLARCYRDEDFRADRQPEFTQLDIEMSFVDQEDVIALAEQIITAVWSAAGHEVTTPFPRITYAESMRRFGSDKPDLRFDLELVEMTEYFADTPFRVFQAPYVGAVVMRGGASQPRRQLDAWQEWAKQRGAKGLAYVLVQEDGTLGGPVAKNLSESEREGLAQKVGAEPGDCVFFAAGAPKASRALLGAARAEIAERLGLVDHDAFAFVWVVDAPLFEPADEAIEAGDVAVGSGAWTAVHHAFTAPKPEFMDTFDTDPGSALAYAYDIVCNGNEIGGGSIRIHQQSVQERVFSVMGIGEQEAREKFGFLLDAFQFGAPPHGGIAFGWDRIVALLAGEESIREVIAFPKTGNGYDPLTAAPAPITAQQRKEAGVDAKPRSAEKPQASAAGAATDQEADGKAAPKRA
;
A
#
# COMPACT_ATOMS: atom_id res chain seq x y z
N MET A 1 38.58 -14.42 -6.29
CA MET A 1 37.13 -14.56 -6.54
C MET A 1 36.86 -15.95 -7.12
N LEU A 2 35.68 -16.53 -6.87
CA LEU A 2 35.33 -17.86 -7.42
C LEU A 2 34.94 -17.83 -8.92
N ARG A 3 34.71 -16.65 -9.49
CA ARG A 3 34.35 -16.43 -10.90
C ARG A 3 35.20 -15.32 -11.51
N THR A 4 35.27 -15.30 -12.84
CA THR A 4 35.91 -14.25 -13.65
C THR A 4 34.87 -13.38 -14.38
N HIS A 5 33.73 -13.98 -14.76
CA HIS A 5 32.66 -13.34 -15.51
C HIS A 5 31.31 -13.74 -14.92
N HIS A 6 30.28 -12.97 -15.23
CA HIS A 6 28.90 -13.36 -14.95
C HIS A 6 28.34 -14.19 -16.12
N ALA A 7 27.50 -15.19 -15.83
CA ALA A 7 27.02 -16.12 -16.85
C ALA A 7 26.29 -15.39 -17.99
N GLY A 8 25.34 -14.51 -17.69
CA GLY A 8 24.58 -13.73 -18.67
C GLY A 8 25.36 -12.62 -19.39
N SER A 9 26.62 -12.36 -19.03
CA SER A 9 27.44 -11.31 -19.64
C SER A 9 28.24 -11.75 -20.88
N LEU A 10 28.33 -13.06 -21.15
CA LEU A 10 29.11 -13.57 -22.27
C LEU A 10 28.52 -13.15 -23.63
N ARG A 11 29.40 -12.82 -24.56
CA ARG A 11 29.10 -12.27 -25.90
C ARG A 11 30.14 -12.72 -26.92
N PRO A 12 29.92 -12.57 -28.24
CA PRO A 12 30.90 -12.95 -29.25
C PRO A 12 32.30 -12.36 -29.07
N GLU A 13 32.46 -11.17 -28.46
CA GLU A 13 33.79 -10.62 -28.16
C GLU A 13 34.61 -11.44 -27.14
N HIS A 14 33.98 -12.37 -26.42
CA HIS A 14 34.64 -13.23 -25.45
C HIS A 14 35.17 -14.54 -26.04
N ILE A 15 34.92 -14.82 -27.33
CA ILE A 15 35.35 -16.08 -27.99
C ILE A 15 36.87 -16.27 -27.87
N GLY A 16 37.29 -17.49 -27.53
CA GLY A 16 38.70 -17.88 -27.32
C GLY A 16 39.24 -17.54 -25.94
N GLN A 17 38.46 -16.89 -25.07
CA GLN A 17 38.87 -16.60 -23.70
C GLN A 17 38.55 -17.77 -22.77
N THR A 18 39.47 -18.08 -21.84
CA THR A 18 39.18 -18.96 -20.71
C THR A 18 38.47 -18.17 -19.62
N VAL A 19 37.29 -18.65 -19.22
CA VAL A 19 36.45 -18.04 -18.19
C VAL A 19 36.12 -19.05 -17.09
N THR A 20 36.04 -18.56 -15.86
CA THR A 20 35.40 -19.26 -14.74
C THR A 20 34.04 -18.64 -14.44
N LEU A 21 32.99 -19.47 -14.46
CA LEU A 21 31.62 -19.12 -14.11
C LEU A 21 31.20 -19.85 -12.82
N THR A 22 30.37 -19.20 -11.99
CA THR A 22 29.70 -19.88 -10.87
C THR A 22 28.21 -19.61 -10.88
N GLY A 23 27.39 -20.62 -10.58
CA GLY A 23 25.95 -20.49 -10.67
C GLY A 23 25.21 -21.79 -10.39
N TRP A 24 23.93 -21.81 -10.72
CA TRP A 24 23.05 -22.97 -10.60
C TRP A 24 22.82 -23.61 -11.96
N ILE A 25 22.73 -24.94 -12.01
CA ILE A 25 22.22 -25.61 -13.21
C ILE A 25 20.73 -25.31 -13.35
N GLY A 26 20.34 -24.42 -14.25
CA GLY A 26 18.93 -24.13 -14.52
C GLY A 26 18.26 -25.29 -15.26
N ARG A 27 18.93 -25.83 -16.28
CA ARG A 27 18.44 -26.99 -17.06
C ARG A 27 19.61 -27.87 -17.49
N ARG A 28 19.40 -29.18 -17.44
CA ARG A 28 20.30 -30.21 -17.99
C ARG A 28 19.66 -30.86 -19.21
N ARG A 29 20.41 -30.99 -20.30
CA ARG A 29 20.01 -31.67 -21.55
C ARG A 29 21.10 -32.66 -21.94
N ASP A 30 20.71 -33.88 -22.25
CA ASP A 30 21.62 -34.99 -22.54
C ASP A 30 21.46 -35.40 -24.01
N HIS A 31 22.57 -35.45 -24.76
CA HIS A 31 22.59 -35.71 -26.19
C HIS A 31 23.72 -36.68 -26.57
N GLY A 32 23.89 -37.78 -25.82
CA GLY A 32 24.72 -38.93 -26.21
C GLY A 32 26.17 -38.56 -26.59
N GLY A 33 27.08 -38.58 -25.60
CA GLY A 33 28.48 -38.17 -25.70
C GLY A 33 28.75 -36.79 -25.09
N VAL A 34 27.73 -35.94 -24.96
CA VAL A 34 27.83 -34.56 -24.44
C VAL A 34 26.58 -34.19 -23.64
N THR A 35 26.79 -33.50 -22.52
CA THR A 35 25.72 -32.88 -21.72
C THR A 35 25.78 -31.36 -21.83
N PHE A 36 24.63 -30.74 -22.09
CA PHE A 36 24.46 -29.30 -22.08
C PHE A 36 23.83 -28.85 -20.77
N LEU A 37 24.43 -27.85 -20.13
CA LEU A 37 23.96 -27.24 -18.90
C LEU A 37 23.66 -25.77 -19.16
N ASP A 38 22.47 -25.33 -18.79
CA ASP A 38 22.15 -23.90 -18.74
C ASP A 38 22.58 -23.38 -17.35
N LEU A 39 23.78 -22.82 -17.24
CA LEU A 39 24.32 -22.30 -16.00
C LEU A 39 23.78 -20.88 -15.74
N ARG A 40 22.98 -20.73 -14.69
CA ARG A 40 22.27 -19.50 -14.32
C ARG A 40 22.95 -18.78 -13.16
N ASP A 41 23.06 -17.47 -13.24
CA ASP A 41 23.33 -16.59 -12.11
C ASP A 41 22.45 -15.33 -12.16
N ALA A 42 22.74 -14.34 -11.30
CA ALA A 42 21.94 -13.12 -11.21
C ALA A 42 21.92 -12.27 -12.49
N SER A 43 22.88 -12.46 -13.42
CA SER A 43 22.98 -11.72 -14.68
C SER A 43 22.27 -12.38 -15.86
N GLY A 44 21.88 -13.65 -15.72
CA GLY A 44 21.28 -14.43 -16.80
C GLY A 44 21.83 -15.85 -16.88
N VAL A 45 21.84 -16.41 -18.09
CA VAL A 45 22.16 -17.82 -18.36
C VAL A 45 23.28 -17.91 -19.39
N ALA A 46 24.22 -18.85 -19.21
CA ALA A 46 25.16 -19.28 -20.24
C ALA A 46 25.03 -20.79 -20.48
N GLN A 47 25.12 -21.22 -21.73
CA GLN A 47 25.23 -22.65 -22.05
C GLN A 47 26.66 -23.12 -21.77
N VAL A 48 26.76 -24.22 -21.03
CA VAL A 48 28.00 -24.91 -20.71
C VAL A 48 27.93 -26.32 -21.30
N VAL A 49 28.96 -26.71 -22.03
CA VAL A 49 29.11 -28.02 -22.65
C VAL A 49 30.06 -28.85 -21.81
N VAL A 50 29.60 -30.00 -21.31
CA VAL A 50 30.36 -30.90 -20.43
C VAL A 50 30.40 -32.30 -21.06
N ARG A 51 31.56 -32.96 -20.99
CA ARG A 51 31.70 -34.36 -21.45
C ARG A 51 30.86 -35.30 -20.58
N GLU A 52 30.29 -36.33 -21.20
CA GLU A 52 29.26 -37.18 -20.57
C GLU A 52 29.68 -37.77 -19.21
N ASP A 53 30.90 -38.32 -19.12
CA ASP A 53 31.41 -38.98 -17.90
C ASP A 53 31.42 -38.06 -16.67
N GLU A 54 31.70 -36.78 -16.86
CA GLU A 54 31.75 -35.79 -15.79
C GLU A 54 30.36 -35.23 -15.43
N ALA A 55 29.37 -35.39 -16.32
CA ALA A 55 28.06 -34.76 -16.21
C ALA A 55 26.93 -35.70 -15.73
N MET A 56 27.15 -37.02 -15.72
CA MET A 56 26.12 -38.03 -15.40
C MET A 56 25.45 -37.83 -14.03
N HIS A 57 26.18 -37.32 -13.04
CA HIS A 57 25.70 -37.14 -11.67
C HIS A 57 25.10 -35.75 -11.40
N LEU A 58 25.24 -34.81 -12.34
CA LEU A 58 24.75 -33.45 -12.21
C LEU A 58 23.22 -33.40 -12.34
N ARG A 59 22.58 -32.56 -11.52
CA ARG A 59 21.11 -32.38 -11.52
C ARG A 59 20.78 -30.89 -11.48
N ASN A 60 19.56 -30.55 -11.90
CA ASN A 60 19.08 -29.17 -11.81
C ASN A 60 19.27 -28.61 -10.38
N GLU A 61 19.57 -27.32 -10.31
CA GLU A 61 19.85 -26.54 -9.10
C GLU A 61 21.09 -26.96 -8.31
N TYR A 62 21.93 -27.85 -8.83
CA TYR A 62 23.31 -28.00 -8.32
C TYR A 62 24.06 -26.68 -8.49
N VAL A 63 24.88 -26.34 -7.51
CA VAL A 63 25.73 -25.15 -7.53
C VAL A 63 27.09 -25.55 -8.08
N LEU A 64 27.47 -24.98 -9.21
CA LEU A 64 28.71 -25.31 -9.89
C LEU A 64 29.69 -24.13 -9.91
N LYS A 65 30.96 -24.49 -9.96
CA LYS A 65 32.04 -23.67 -10.51
C LYS A 65 32.57 -24.36 -11.75
N VAL A 66 32.53 -23.67 -12.88
CA VAL A 66 32.95 -24.20 -14.18
C VAL A 66 34.06 -23.31 -14.72
N THR A 67 35.20 -23.90 -15.07
CA THR A 67 36.24 -23.23 -15.88
C THR A 67 36.22 -23.83 -17.28
N GLY A 68 36.26 -22.99 -18.30
CA GLY A 68 36.22 -23.44 -19.69
C GLY A 68 36.52 -22.33 -20.68
N GLU A 69 36.59 -22.69 -21.96
CA GLU A 69 36.83 -21.76 -23.06
C GLU A 69 35.51 -21.35 -23.73
N VAL A 70 35.35 -20.06 -24.01
CA VAL A 70 34.19 -19.53 -24.72
C VAL A 70 34.33 -19.83 -26.22
N GLY A 71 33.39 -20.57 -26.77
CA GLY A 71 33.28 -20.88 -28.20
C GLY A 71 32.05 -20.24 -28.83
N ARG A 72 32.06 -20.14 -30.15
CA ARG A 72 30.85 -19.87 -30.93
C ARG A 72 30.00 -21.13 -30.95
N ARG A 73 28.68 -20.99 -30.81
CA ARG A 73 27.79 -22.13 -31.03
C ARG A 73 27.87 -22.62 -32.49
N PRO A 74 27.68 -23.93 -32.75
CA PRO A 74 27.56 -24.41 -34.11
C PRO A 74 26.40 -23.73 -34.85
N GLU A 75 26.55 -23.57 -36.16
CA GLU A 75 25.51 -22.99 -37.02
C GLU A 75 24.18 -23.73 -36.87
N GLY A 76 23.11 -23.00 -36.59
CA GLY A 76 21.76 -23.52 -36.33
C GLY A 76 21.45 -23.79 -34.85
N ASN A 77 22.44 -23.65 -33.95
CA ASN A 77 22.27 -23.81 -32.50
C ASN A 77 22.27 -22.48 -31.73
N GLU A 78 22.30 -21.35 -32.44
CA GLU A 78 22.13 -20.02 -31.86
C GLU A 78 20.75 -19.91 -31.20
N ASN A 79 20.69 -19.28 -30.02
CA ASN A 79 19.43 -19.04 -29.34
C ASN A 79 19.10 -17.54 -29.30
N PRO A 80 18.24 -17.03 -30.21
CA PRO A 80 17.93 -15.60 -30.28
C PRO A 80 17.18 -15.09 -29.04
N LEU A 81 16.66 -15.97 -28.18
CA LEU A 81 15.98 -15.60 -26.94
C LEU A 81 16.94 -15.32 -25.78
N LEU A 82 18.24 -15.59 -25.94
CA LEU A 82 19.24 -15.36 -24.90
C LEU A 82 20.29 -14.34 -25.36
N PRO A 83 20.68 -13.37 -24.51
CA PRO A 83 21.80 -12.48 -24.82
C PRO A 83 23.14 -13.20 -25.02
N THR A 84 23.28 -14.41 -24.47
CA THR A 84 24.44 -15.32 -24.63
C THR A 84 24.20 -16.35 -25.74
N GLY A 85 23.18 -16.15 -26.56
CA GLY A 85 22.65 -17.11 -27.53
C GLY A 85 23.64 -17.56 -28.61
N ASP A 86 24.63 -16.73 -28.92
CA ASP A 86 25.63 -17.00 -29.96
C ASP A 86 26.86 -17.76 -29.45
N VAL A 87 26.99 -17.89 -28.12
CA VAL A 87 28.19 -18.46 -27.47
C VAL A 87 27.85 -19.60 -26.51
N GLU A 88 28.84 -20.43 -26.25
CA GLU A 88 28.81 -21.48 -25.24
C GLU A 88 30.18 -21.65 -24.58
N VAL A 89 30.23 -22.23 -23.40
CA VAL A 89 31.49 -22.52 -22.69
C VAL A 89 31.76 -24.01 -22.73
N THR A 90 32.86 -24.42 -23.37
CA THR A 90 33.32 -25.81 -23.29
C THR A 90 34.09 -26.00 -22.00
N ALA A 91 33.53 -26.79 -21.07
CA ALA A 91 34.11 -26.98 -19.76
C ALA A 91 35.42 -27.78 -19.84
N SER A 92 36.47 -27.26 -19.21
CA SER A 92 37.71 -27.98 -18.93
C SER A 92 37.78 -28.50 -17.50
N GLU A 93 37.05 -27.85 -16.58
CA GLU A 93 36.96 -28.24 -15.17
C GLU A 93 35.55 -27.94 -14.66
N VAL A 94 34.93 -28.91 -13.98
CA VAL A 94 33.63 -28.76 -13.31
C VAL A 94 33.79 -29.15 -11.84
N GLU A 95 33.54 -28.19 -10.96
CA GLU A 95 33.54 -28.38 -9.51
C GLU A 95 32.10 -28.21 -8.98
N VAL A 96 31.58 -29.24 -8.32
CA VAL A 96 30.30 -29.16 -7.61
C VAL A 96 30.52 -28.49 -6.27
N LEU A 97 30.14 -27.22 -6.16
CA LEU A 97 30.20 -26.46 -4.92
C LEU A 97 29.14 -26.92 -3.91
N ASN A 98 27.96 -27.29 -4.40
CA ASN A 98 26.91 -27.88 -3.58
C ASN A 98 25.92 -28.69 -4.43
N THR A 99 25.41 -29.79 -3.88
CA THR A 99 24.34 -30.57 -4.49
C THR A 99 22.97 -30.00 -4.12
N SER A 100 21.94 -30.36 -4.89
CA SER A 100 20.54 -30.03 -4.58
C SER A 100 19.71 -31.29 -4.46
N ALA A 101 18.80 -31.31 -3.49
CA ALA A 101 17.73 -32.30 -3.45
C ALA A 101 16.76 -32.10 -4.63
N PRO A 102 15.89 -33.09 -4.94
CA PRO A 102 14.77 -32.90 -5.86
C PRO A 102 13.93 -31.69 -5.46
N LEU A 103 13.57 -30.86 -6.44
CA LEU A 103 12.85 -29.63 -6.17
C LEU A 103 11.38 -29.91 -5.81
N PRO A 104 10.80 -29.11 -4.89
CA PRO A 104 9.37 -29.19 -4.57
C PRO A 104 8.48 -28.71 -5.73
N PHE A 105 9.03 -27.88 -6.63
CA PHE A 105 8.42 -27.43 -7.87
C PHE A 105 9.50 -27.04 -8.89
N GLN A 106 9.17 -27.02 -10.18
CA GLN A 106 10.09 -26.57 -11.23
C GLN A 106 10.19 -25.04 -11.24
N LEU A 107 11.36 -24.52 -11.63
CA LEU A 107 11.62 -23.07 -11.67
C LEU A 107 11.38 -22.44 -13.06
N ASP A 108 10.83 -23.19 -14.00
CA ASP A 108 10.43 -22.67 -15.30
C ASP A 108 9.15 -21.81 -15.22
N GLU A 109 8.90 -21.03 -16.26
CA GLU A 109 7.76 -20.10 -16.34
C GLU A 109 6.49 -20.78 -16.86
N HIS A 110 6.58 -22.02 -17.34
CA HIS A 110 5.46 -22.76 -17.93
C HIS A 110 4.67 -23.59 -16.90
N THR A 111 5.17 -23.69 -15.67
CA THR A 111 4.51 -24.42 -14.60
C THR A 111 3.79 -23.45 -13.67
N GLU A 112 2.47 -23.55 -13.60
CA GLU A 112 1.69 -22.90 -12.53
C GLU A 112 1.95 -23.63 -11.20
N VAL A 113 2.52 -22.90 -10.25
CA VAL A 113 2.79 -23.40 -8.90
C VAL A 113 1.89 -22.66 -7.93
N GLY A 114 1.15 -23.40 -7.11
CA GLY A 114 0.26 -22.82 -6.10
C GLY A 114 1.01 -21.92 -5.10
N GLU A 115 0.35 -20.84 -4.67
CA GLU A 115 0.91 -19.82 -3.77
C GLU A 115 1.52 -20.45 -2.49
N GLU A 116 0.82 -21.38 -1.86
CA GLU A 116 1.28 -22.03 -0.62
C GLU A 116 2.66 -22.69 -0.78
N ALA A 117 2.88 -23.42 -1.88
CA ALA A 117 4.17 -24.05 -2.16
C ALA A 117 5.25 -23.00 -2.45
N ARG A 118 4.91 -21.96 -3.22
CA ARG A 118 5.83 -20.87 -3.54
C ARG A 118 6.30 -20.14 -2.28
N LEU A 119 5.39 -19.82 -1.37
CA LEU A 119 5.72 -19.12 -0.13
C LEU A 119 6.48 -20.02 0.87
N ARG A 120 6.11 -21.30 0.98
CA ARG A 120 6.84 -22.27 1.82
C ARG A 120 8.30 -22.45 1.38
N TYR A 121 8.56 -22.37 0.08
CA TYR A 121 9.91 -22.45 -0.50
C TYR A 121 10.30 -21.14 -1.19
N ARG A 122 9.98 -19.98 -0.57
CA ARG A 122 10.18 -18.65 -1.19
C ARG A 122 11.62 -18.40 -1.63
N TYR A 123 12.61 -18.98 -0.95
CA TYR A 123 14.02 -18.93 -1.36
C TYR A 123 14.34 -19.64 -2.68
N LEU A 124 13.51 -20.60 -3.12
CA LEU A 124 13.57 -21.18 -4.47
C LEU A 124 12.72 -20.36 -5.45
N ASP A 125 11.55 -19.89 -5.04
CA ASP A 125 10.68 -19.05 -5.88
C ASP A 125 11.39 -17.76 -6.32
N LEU A 126 12.17 -17.14 -5.42
CA LEU A 126 13.02 -15.98 -5.72
C LEU A 126 14.17 -16.26 -6.69
N ARG A 127 14.40 -17.52 -7.12
CA ARG A 127 15.34 -17.84 -8.21
C ARG A 127 14.69 -17.74 -9.59
N ARG A 128 13.36 -17.73 -9.68
CA ARG A 128 12.60 -17.55 -10.93
C ARG A 128 12.74 -16.11 -11.42
N GLN A 129 12.63 -15.89 -12.73
CA GLN A 129 12.91 -14.57 -13.32
C GLN A 129 11.96 -13.49 -12.80
N GLY A 130 10.64 -13.71 -12.83
CA GLY A 130 9.62 -12.75 -12.36
C GLY A 130 9.85 -12.28 -10.92
N PRO A 131 9.78 -13.16 -9.90
CA PRO A 131 9.99 -12.76 -8.50
C PRO A 131 11.35 -12.09 -8.25
N ALA A 132 12.41 -12.54 -8.93
CA ALA A 132 13.72 -11.93 -8.81
C ALA A 132 13.80 -10.55 -9.48
N ALA A 133 13.10 -10.34 -10.59
CA ALA A 133 12.99 -9.04 -11.26
C ALA A 133 12.22 -8.05 -10.40
N ALA A 134 11.11 -8.46 -9.78
CA ALA A 134 10.35 -7.66 -8.83
C ALA A 134 11.21 -7.15 -7.66
N MET A 135 12.06 -7.99 -7.06
CA MET A 135 12.97 -7.55 -5.99
C MET A 135 14.02 -6.53 -6.48
N ARG A 136 14.52 -6.71 -7.71
CA ARG A 136 15.50 -5.78 -8.30
C ARG A 136 14.84 -4.44 -8.66
N LEU A 137 13.64 -4.47 -9.23
CA LEU A 137 12.83 -3.30 -9.49
C LEU A 137 12.59 -2.52 -8.19
N ARG A 138 12.17 -3.21 -7.11
CA ARG A 138 12.03 -2.60 -5.78
C ARG A 138 13.30 -1.86 -5.34
N SER A 139 14.47 -2.47 -5.51
CA SER A 139 15.75 -1.84 -5.18
C SER A 139 16.04 -0.61 -6.04
N GLN A 140 15.67 -0.63 -7.32
CA GLN A 140 15.87 0.48 -8.25
C GLN A 140 14.95 1.66 -7.90
N VAL A 141 13.67 1.41 -7.65
CA VAL A 141 12.72 2.47 -7.27
C VAL A 141 13.04 3.07 -5.90
N ASN A 142 13.50 2.26 -4.94
CA ASN A 142 14.01 2.74 -3.66
C ASN A 142 15.13 3.76 -3.85
N ARG A 143 16.06 3.46 -4.77
CA ARG A 143 17.17 4.35 -5.09
C ARG A 143 16.68 5.63 -5.75
N ALA A 144 15.78 5.54 -6.73
CA ALA A 144 15.23 6.71 -7.42
C ALA A 144 14.56 7.70 -6.47
N ALA A 145 13.75 7.21 -5.52
CA ALA A 145 13.15 8.07 -4.50
C ALA A 145 14.18 8.70 -3.56
N ARG A 146 15.16 7.92 -3.09
CA ARG A 146 16.26 8.45 -2.27
C ARG A 146 17.03 9.54 -2.97
N ASP A 147 17.49 9.28 -4.20
CA ASP A 147 18.27 10.22 -4.99
C ASP A 147 17.47 11.53 -5.18
N THR A 148 16.17 11.43 -5.51
CA THR A 148 15.26 12.60 -5.64
C THR A 148 15.15 13.42 -4.34
N LEU A 149 14.95 12.77 -3.20
CA LEU A 149 14.79 13.43 -1.91
C LEU A 149 16.11 14.06 -1.42
N LEU A 150 17.23 13.34 -1.55
CA LEU A 150 18.55 13.83 -1.18
C LEU A 150 18.95 15.06 -2.01
N ASP A 151 18.67 15.04 -3.32
CA ASP A 151 18.92 16.18 -4.21
C ASP A 151 18.07 17.42 -3.83
N GLN A 152 16.91 17.22 -3.20
CA GLN A 152 16.04 18.28 -2.65
C GLN A 152 16.41 18.72 -1.22
N GLY A 153 17.51 18.21 -0.68
CA GLY A 153 18.04 18.57 0.64
C GLY A 153 17.34 17.89 1.81
N PHE A 154 16.62 16.78 1.58
CA PHE A 154 16.03 16.01 2.65
C PHE A 154 17.08 15.19 3.42
N VAL A 155 16.77 14.92 4.69
CA VAL A 155 17.59 14.09 5.58
C VAL A 155 16.87 12.75 5.83
N GLU A 156 17.54 11.64 5.52
CA GLU A 156 17.06 10.30 5.91
C GLU A 156 17.29 10.12 7.42
N VAL A 157 16.22 10.02 8.21
CA VAL A 157 16.31 9.84 9.67
C VAL A 157 15.54 8.59 10.10
N GLU A 158 16.20 7.70 10.82
CA GLU A 158 15.54 6.51 11.37
C GLU A 158 14.71 6.87 12.62
N THR A 159 13.49 6.34 12.71
CA THR A 159 12.61 6.53 13.87
C THR A 159 12.43 5.23 14.68
N PRO A 160 12.20 5.30 16.01
CA PRO A 160 12.02 4.10 16.83
C PRO A 160 10.83 3.24 16.39
N THR A 161 10.98 1.92 16.50
CA THR A 161 9.89 0.94 16.28
C THR A 161 9.30 0.36 17.56
N LEU A 162 9.94 0.59 18.72
CA LEU A 162 9.36 0.27 20.03
C LEU A 162 8.81 1.55 20.64
N THR A 163 7.53 1.80 20.43
CA THR A 163 6.88 3.08 20.73
C THR A 163 5.87 2.93 21.87
N ARG A 164 5.23 4.04 22.24
CA ARG A 164 4.06 4.02 23.12
C ARG A 164 2.81 3.67 22.30
N SER A 165 1.90 2.87 22.86
CA SER A 165 0.62 2.62 22.22
C SER A 165 -0.24 3.87 22.21
N THR A 166 -0.53 4.36 21.00
CA THR A 166 -1.37 5.51 20.70
C THR A 166 -2.12 5.17 19.41
N PRO A 167 -3.30 4.52 19.49
CA PRO A 167 -4.01 4.08 18.29
C PRO A 167 -4.29 5.24 17.33
N GLU A 168 -3.84 5.11 16.08
CA GLU A 168 -4.00 6.10 14.99
C GLU A 168 -5.09 5.70 13.99
N GLY A 169 -6.06 4.86 14.41
CA GLY A 169 -7.15 4.35 13.56
C GLY A 169 -7.10 2.83 13.31
N ALA A 170 -5.98 2.17 13.61
CA ALA A 170 -5.87 0.70 13.63
C ALA A 170 -5.47 0.16 15.02
N ARG A 171 -5.46 -1.17 15.17
CA ARG A 171 -4.91 -1.83 16.36
C ARG A 171 -3.39 -1.96 16.28
N ASP A 172 -2.72 -1.71 17.41
CA ASP A 172 -1.26 -1.85 17.54
C ASP A 172 -0.85 -3.31 17.76
N PHE A 173 0.27 -3.72 17.15
CA PHE A 173 1.01 -4.88 17.64
C PHE A 173 1.76 -4.52 18.94
N LEU A 174 1.59 -5.33 19.98
CA LEU A 174 2.20 -5.07 21.29
C LEU A 174 3.45 -5.93 21.53
N VAL A 175 4.46 -5.34 22.18
CA VAL A 175 5.71 -6.01 22.56
C VAL A 175 5.91 -5.92 24.08
N PRO A 176 5.94 -7.03 24.84
CA PRO A 176 6.07 -7.00 26.29
C PRO A 176 7.45 -6.51 26.75
N ALA A 177 7.48 -5.64 27.77
CA ALA A 177 8.71 -5.12 28.34
C ALA A 177 9.22 -5.99 29.50
N ARG A 178 10.18 -6.89 29.23
CA ARG A 178 10.83 -7.74 30.27
C ARG A 178 11.33 -6.97 31.49
N LEU A 179 11.90 -5.78 31.28
CA LEU A 179 12.49 -4.95 32.35
C LEU A 179 11.47 -4.13 33.13
N ALA A 180 10.23 -4.01 32.62
CA ALA A 180 9.13 -3.31 33.26
C ALA A 180 7.86 -4.17 33.21
N PRO A 181 7.78 -5.25 34.01
CA PRO A 181 6.66 -6.20 33.95
C PRO A 181 5.30 -5.50 34.08
N GLY A 182 4.37 -5.81 33.17
CA GLY A 182 3.07 -5.15 33.05
C GLY A 182 3.04 -3.94 32.10
N SER A 183 4.19 -3.52 31.58
CA SER A 183 4.32 -2.48 30.55
C SER A 183 4.56 -3.08 29.16
N TRP A 184 4.13 -2.35 28.14
CA TRP A 184 4.15 -2.78 26.75
C TRP A 184 4.65 -1.66 25.85
N TYR A 185 5.46 -2.01 24.86
CA TYR A 185 5.67 -1.18 23.68
C TYR A 185 4.59 -1.50 22.64
N ALA A 186 4.38 -0.57 21.71
CA ALA A 186 3.66 -0.79 20.47
C ALA A 186 4.62 -0.72 19.28
N LEU A 187 4.32 -1.46 18.21
CA LEU A 187 4.94 -1.24 16.92
C LEU A 187 4.20 -0.10 16.19
N PRO A 188 4.90 0.83 15.51
CA PRO A 188 4.28 2.01 14.95
C PRO A 188 3.41 1.69 13.73
N GLN A 189 2.20 2.25 13.71
CA GLN A 189 1.32 2.24 12.52
C GLN A 189 1.89 3.10 11.39
N SER A 190 2.66 4.13 11.76
CA SER A 190 3.44 5.01 10.91
C SER A 190 4.45 5.81 11.76
N PRO A 191 5.43 6.51 11.18
CA PRO A 191 6.30 7.44 11.91
C PRO A 191 5.63 8.79 12.27
N GLN A 192 4.30 8.93 12.15
CA GLN A 192 3.58 10.20 12.17
C GLN A 192 3.90 11.11 13.36
N LEU A 193 4.03 10.57 14.57
CA LEU A 193 4.36 11.40 15.74
C LEU A 193 5.83 11.83 15.73
N PHE A 194 6.73 10.96 15.31
CA PHE A 194 8.16 11.26 15.29
C PHE A 194 8.53 12.26 14.20
N LYS A 195 7.98 12.14 12.99
CA LYS A 195 8.28 13.08 11.92
C LYS A 195 7.84 14.51 12.25
N GLN A 196 6.71 14.68 12.94
CA GLN A 196 6.29 15.98 13.48
C GLN A 196 7.29 16.49 14.54
N LEU A 197 7.75 15.64 15.45
CA LEU A 197 8.79 16.02 16.42
C LEU A 197 10.11 16.40 15.75
N LEU A 198 10.47 15.81 14.60
CA LEU A 198 11.64 16.23 13.82
C LEU A 198 11.45 17.61 13.19
N MET A 199 10.22 17.98 12.81
CA MET A 199 9.90 19.34 12.37
C MET A 199 10.09 20.34 13.51
N VAL A 200 9.60 20.01 14.71
CA VAL A 200 9.86 20.79 15.94
C VAL A 200 11.34 20.86 16.27
N GLY A 201 12.08 19.76 16.05
CA GLY A 201 13.53 19.66 16.25
C GLY A 201 14.38 20.42 15.23
N GLY A 202 13.78 21.04 14.21
CA GLY A 202 14.49 21.85 13.23
C GLY A 202 15.17 21.06 12.11
N ILE A 203 14.75 19.80 11.84
CA ILE A 203 15.25 19.03 10.68
C ILE A 203 14.74 19.62 9.36
N GLU A 204 13.58 20.26 9.37
CA GLU A 204 12.93 20.98 8.26
C GLU A 204 12.51 20.11 7.06
N LYS A 205 13.31 19.13 6.63
CA LYS A 205 12.99 18.21 5.53
C LYS A 205 13.42 16.79 5.90
N TYR A 206 12.44 15.96 6.20
CA TYR A 206 12.61 14.60 6.67
C TYR A 206 12.09 13.59 5.66
N PHE A 207 12.80 12.47 5.50
CA PHE A 207 12.21 11.27 4.92
C PHE A 207 12.72 9.98 5.57
N GLN A 208 11.97 8.89 5.37
CA GLN A 208 12.38 7.54 5.74
C GLN A 208 11.63 6.50 4.90
N LEU A 209 12.33 5.48 4.42
CA LEU A 209 11.69 4.23 3.97
C LEU A 209 11.41 3.34 5.18
N ALA A 210 10.30 3.61 5.87
CA ALA A 210 9.96 3.06 7.17
C ALA A 210 9.16 1.75 7.09
N ARG A 211 9.39 0.84 8.04
CA ARG A 211 8.50 -0.32 8.28
C ARG A 211 7.37 0.10 9.21
N CYS A 212 6.15 -0.17 8.78
CA CYS A 212 4.90 0.14 9.48
C CYS A 212 4.16 -1.17 9.82
N TYR A 213 3.36 -1.14 10.89
CA TYR A 213 2.71 -2.32 11.44
C TYR A 213 1.26 -2.03 11.80
N ARG A 214 0.32 -2.84 11.30
CA ARG A 214 -1.12 -2.69 11.60
C ARG A 214 -1.75 -4.06 11.83
N ASP A 215 -2.38 -4.25 12.98
CA ASP A 215 -3.11 -5.49 13.33
C ASP A 215 -4.57 -5.42 12.85
N GLU A 216 -4.73 -5.44 11.52
CA GLU A 216 -6.01 -5.39 10.82
C GLU A 216 -6.39 -6.73 10.17
N ASP A 217 -7.65 -6.83 9.76
CA ASP A 217 -8.11 -7.95 8.95
C ASP A 217 -7.37 -8.01 7.60
N PHE A 218 -6.89 -9.21 7.27
CA PHE A 218 -6.05 -9.44 6.10
C PHE A 218 -6.85 -9.36 4.79
N ARG A 219 -6.28 -8.66 3.81
CA ARG A 219 -6.77 -8.61 2.41
C ARG A 219 -5.60 -8.91 1.47
N ALA A 220 -5.89 -9.12 0.18
CA ALA A 220 -4.85 -9.41 -0.82
C ALA A 220 -3.79 -8.29 -0.91
N ASP A 221 -4.21 -7.04 -0.68
CA ASP A 221 -3.41 -5.83 -0.72
C ASP A 221 -2.96 -5.34 0.67
N ARG A 222 -3.12 -6.16 1.72
CA ARG A 222 -2.73 -5.81 3.11
C ARG A 222 -1.76 -6.83 3.70
N GLN A 223 -0.69 -6.32 4.31
CA GLN A 223 0.29 -7.11 5.07
C GLN A 223 0.38 -6.54 6.49
N PRO A 224 0.63 -7.39 7.50
CA PRO A 224 0.68 -6.94 8.90
C PRO A 224 1.91 -6.06 9.18
N GLU A 225 2.93 -6.22 8.34
CA GLU A 225 4.10 -5.36 8.26
C GLU A 225 4.26 -4.91 6.80
N PHE A 226 4.40 -3.62 6.56
CA PHE A 226 4.46 -3.03 5.22
C PHE A 226 5.38 -1.81 5.19
N THR A 227 5.84 -1.41 4.02
CA THR A 227 6.80 -0.33 3.87
C THR A 227 6.13 0.94 3.39
N GLN A 228 6.47 2.07 4.00
CA GLN A 228 6.10 3.39 3.52
C GLN A 228 7.35 4.20 3.15
N LEU A 229 7.25 5.02 2.11
CA LEU A 229 8.13 6.18 1.96
C LEU A 229 7.44 7.34 2.68
N ASP A 230 7.93 7.64 3.87
CA ASP A 230 7.36 8.65 4.76
C ASP A 230 8.17 9.95 4.65
N ILE A 231 7.47 11.07 4.47
CA ILE A 231 8.07 12.39 4.16
C ILE A 231 7.36 13.46 5.00
N GLU A 232 8.11 14.42 5.51
CA GLU A 232 7.58 15.59 6.22
C GLU A 232 8.47 16.82 5.96
N MET A 233 7.85 18.00 5.83
CA MET A 233 8.52 19.27 5.62
C MET A 233 7.96 20.37 6.54
N SER A 234 8.81 21.28 6.99
CA SER A 234 8.41 22.52 7.67
C SER A 234 8.27 23.68 6.68
N PHE A 235 7.46 24.67 7.05
CA PHE A 235 7.22 25.92 6.31
C PHE A 235 6.66 25.73 4.90
N VAL A 236 5.82 24.71 4.73
CA VAL A 236 5.18 24.36 3.46
C VAL A 236 3.67 24.51 3.51
N ASP A 237 3.06 24.70 2.34
CA ASP A 237 1.64 24.48 2.12
C ASP A 237 1.37 23.19 1.31
N GLN A 238 0.10 22.96 0.96
CA GLN A 238 -0.30 21.77 0.21
C GLN A 238 0.35 21.70 -1.19
N GLU A 239 0.56 22.83 -1.85
CA GLU A 239 1.11 22.87 -3.21
C GLU A 239 2.57 22.45 -3.21
N ASP A 240 3.34 22.87 -2.20
CA ASP A 240 4.73 22.46 -2.03
C ASP A 240 4.85 20.93 -1.87
N VAL A 241 3.99 20.31 -1.06
CA VAL A 241 3.99 18.86 -0.83
C VAL A 241 3.58 18.09 -2.09
N ILE A 242 2.55 18.56 -2.80
CA ILE A 242 2.10 17.95 -4.06
C ILE A 242 3.20 18.05 -5.12
N ALA A 243 3.85 19.21 -5.27
CA ALA A 243 4.91 19.39 -6.26
C ALA A 243 6.11 18.47 -6.02
N LEU A 244 6.50 18.25 -4.75
CA LEU A 244 7.54 17.28 -4.40
C LEU A 244 7.09 15.85 -4.70
N ALA A 245 5.87 15.48 -4.31
CA ALA A 245 5.33 14.15 -4.55
C ALA A 245 5.30 13.81 -6.05
N GLU A 246 4.91 14.76 -6.91
CA GLU A 246 4.93 14.61 -8.36
C GLU A 246 6.34 14.40 -8.92
N GLN A 247 7.36 15.06 -8.37
CA GLN A 247 8.77 14.83 -8.75
C GLN A 247 9.22 13.41 -8.39
N ILE A 248 8.88 12.94 -7.17
CA ILE A 248 9.21 11.59 -6.71
C ILE A 248 8.54 10.54 -7.61
N ILE A 249 7.24 10.69 -7.88
CA ILE A 249 6.49 9.77 -8.75
C ILE A 249 7.12 9.74 -10.14
N THR A 250 7.45 10.89 -10.72
CA THR A 250 8.09 10.98 -12.05
C THR A 250 9.42 10.23 -12.08
N ALA A 251 10.29 10.44 -11.09
CA ALA A 251 11.58 9.77 -11.00
C ALA A 251 11.43 8.24 -10.80
N VAL A 252 10.49 7.82 -9.95
CA VAL A 252 10.22 6.42 -9.65
C VAL A 252 9.66 5.69 -10.87
N TRP A 253 8.70 6.27 -11.59
CA TRP A 253 8.17 5.68 -12.82
C TRP A 253 9.22 5.64 -13.92
N SER A 254 10.03 6.70 -14.07
CA SER A 254 11.13 6.73 -15.04
C SER A 254 12.18 5.64 -14.77
N ALA A 255 12.52 5.41 -13.49
CA ALA A 255 13.44 4.33 -13.10
C ALA A 255 12.89 2.93 -13.41
N ALA A 256 11.56 2.79 -13.51
CA ALA A 256 10.88 1.57 -13.93
C ALA A 256 10.66 1.48 -15.46
N GLY A 257 11.10 2.50 -16.23
CA GLY A 257 10.98 2.51 -17.69
C GLY A 257 9.68 3.12 -18.21
N HIS A 258 8.94 3.85 -17.38
CA HIS A 258 7.69 4.51 -17.77
C HIS A 258 7.83 6.03 -17.74
N GLU A 259 7.29 6.70 -18.75
CA GLU A 259 7.19 8.16 -18.77
C GLU A 259 5.81 8.59 -18.25
N VAL A 260 5.80 9.53 -17.32
CA VAL A 260 4.58 10.15 -16.78
C VAL A 260 4.68 11.66 -16.90
N THR A 261 3.54 12.32 -17.14
CA THR A 261 3.50 13.78 -17.34
C THR A 261 2.78 14.45 -16.17
N THR A 262 3.42 15.46 -15.60
CA THR A 262 2.90 16.32 -14.53
C THR A 262 2.55 17.70 -15.10
N PRO A 263 1.68 18.50 -14.43
CA PRO A 263 0.99 18.20 -13.18
C PRO A 263 -0.09 17.13 -13.35
N PHE A 264 -0.32 16.33 -12.31
CA PHE A 264 -1.41 15.34 -12.34
C PHE A 264 -2.77 16.04 -12.15
N PRO A 265 -3.84 15.52 -12.77
CA PRO A 265 -5.19 16.01 -12.55
C PRO A 265 -5.56 16.07 -11.06
N ARG A 266 -6.43 17.00 -10.69
CA ARG A 266 -6.95 17.13 -9.32
C ARG A 266 -8.47 17.12 -9.32
N ILE A 267 -9.05 16.49 -8.31
CA ILE A 267 -10.49 16.39 -8.10
C ILE A 267 -10.80 16.54 -6.61
N THR A 268 -11.91 17.16 -6.27
CA THR A 268 -12.33 17.22 -4.86
C THR A 268 -12.92 15.86 -4.46
N TYR A 269 -12.83 15.50 -3.18
CA TYR A 269 -13.45 14.30 -2.63
C TYR A 269 -14.94 14.24 -2.98
N ALA A 270 -15.65 15.35 -2.80
CA ALA A 270 -17.08 15.45 -3.11
C ALA A 270 -17.37 15.15 -4.60
N GLU A 271 -16.52 15.66 -5.50
CA GLU A 271 -16.67 15.41 -6.93
C GLU A 271 -16.29 13.97 -7.31
N SER A 272 -15.23 13.42 -6.72
CA SER A 272 -14.82 12.04 -6.93
C SER A 272 -15.91 11.06 -6.49
N MET A 273 -16.48 11.27 -5.30
CA MET A 273 -17.59 10.46 -4.80
C MET A 273 -18.85 10.61 -5.65
N ARG A 274 -19.13 11.81 -6.18
CA ARG A 274 -20.28 12.06 -7.06
C ARG A 274 -20.15 11.36 -8.41
N ARG A 275 -19.01 11.53 -9.09
CA ARG A 275 -18.78 11.02 -10.46
C ARG A 275 -18.35 9.57 -10.52
N PHE A 276 -17.64 9.08 -9.51
CA PHE A 276 -17.01 7.75 -9.56
C PHE A 276 -17.43 6.84 -8.40
N GLY A 277 -18.11 7.38 -7.38
CA GLY A 277 -18.53 6.59 -6.22
C GLY A 277 -17.36 6.09 -5.37
N SER A 278 -16.19 6.72 -5.49
CA SER A 278 -14.97 6.36 -4.77
C SER A 278 -14.07 7.59 -4.60
N ASP A 279 -13.34 7.60 -3.50
CA ASP A 279 -12.23 8.49 -3.16
C ASP A 279 -10.90 8.09 -3.81
N LYS A 280 -10.87 6.96 -4.52
CA LYS A 280 -9.74 6.48 -5.32
C LYS A 280 -10.20 6.07 -6.71
N PRO A 281 -10.62 7.03 -7.55
CA PRO A 281 -11.23 6.72 -8.82
C PRO A 281 -10.20 6.17 -9.82
N ASP A 282 -10.61 5.15 -10.59
CA ASP A 282 -9.87 4.70 -11.76
C ASP A 282 -10.27 5.52 -12.98
N LEU A 283 -9.36 6.34 -13.50
CA LEU A 283 -9.62 7.25 -14.62
C LEU A 283 -9.26 6.67 -15.99
N ARG A 284 -8.88 5.39 -16.09
CA ARG A 284 -8.49 4.76 -17.36
C ARG A 284 -9.66 4.56 -18.34
N PHE A 285 -10.90 4.71 -17.87
CA PHE A 285 -12.10 4.51 -18.68
C PHE A 285 -13.20 5.51 -18.36
N ASP A 286 -13.99 5.85 -19.37
CA ASP A 286 -15.05 6.85 -19.29
C ASP A 286 -16.41 6.21 -18.99
N LEU A 287 -16.73 6.08 -17.70
CA LEU A 287 -17.99 5.51 -17.19
C LEU A 287 -18.40 6.21 -15.89
N GLU A 288 -19.04 7.37 -15.96
CA GLU A 288 -19.42 8.11 -14.75
C GLU A 288 -20.76 7.67 -14.15
N LEU A 289 -20.91 7.95 -12.85
CA LEU A 289 -22.20 7.86 -12.17
C LEU A 289 -23.06 9.06 -12.56
N VAL A 290 -24.34 8.81 -12.76
CA VAL A 290 -25.35 9.86 -12.99
C VAL A 290 -26.26 9.94 -11.78
N GLU A 291 -26.35 11.13 -11.17
CA GLU A 291 -27.26 11.36 -10.06
C GLU A 291 -28.71 11.50 -10.56
N MET A 292 -29.60 10.70 -9.99
CA MET A 292 -31.00 10.55 -10.41
C MET A 292 -31.99 10.90 -9.28
N THR A 293 -31.50 11.38 -8.14
CA THR A 293 -32.34 11.68 -6.96
C THR A 293 -33.43 12.72 -7.28
N GLU A 294 -33.07 13.84 -7.90
CA GLU A 294 -34.04 14.87 -8.31
C GLU A 294 -35.00 14.36 -9.40
N TYR A 295 -34.50 13.54 -10.32
CA TYR A 295 -35.30 12.95 -11.40
C TYR A 295 -36.42 12.05 -10.86
N PHE A 296 -36.18 11.34 -9.76
CA PHE A 296 -37.13 10.45 -9.11
C PHE A 296 -37.81 11.05 -7.87
N ALA A 297 -37.78 12.38 -7.69
CA ALA A 297 -38.34 13.03 -6.49
C ALA A 297 -39.82 12.69 -6.25
N ASP A 298 -40.62 12.62 -7.32
CA ASP A 298 -42.06 12.30 -7.29
C ASP A 298 -42.36 10.84 -7.69
N THR A 299 -41.36 9.96 -7.61
CA THR A 299 -41.48 8.60 -8.15
C THR A 299 -42.54 7.76 -7.42
N PRO A 300 -43.43 7.03 -8.15
CA PRO A 300 -44.32 6.06 -7.54
C PRO A 300 -43.58 4.78 -7.09
N PHE A 301 -42.34 4.59 -7.54
CA PHE A 301 -41.58 3.38 -7.25
C PHE A 301 -40.91 3.44 -5.87
N ARG A 302 -41.49 2.76 -4.88
CA ARG A 302 -41.05 2.77 -3.48
C ARG A 302 -39.55 2.53 -3.25
N VAL A 303 -38.87 1.76 -4.11
CA VAL A 303 -37.42 1.52 -3.97
C VAL A 303 -36.59 2.78 -4.24
N PHE A 304 -37.06 3.66 -5.13
CA PHE A 304 -36.40 4.91 -5.49
C PHE A 304 -36.88 6.12 -4.67
N GLN A 305 -37.86 5.93 -3.78
CA GLN A 305 -38.20 6.89 -2.72
C GLN A 305 -37.13 6.84 -1.61
N ALA A 306 -35.92 7.28 -1.94
CA ALA A 306 -34.72 7.17 -1.14
C ALA A 306 -33.97 8.52 -1.11
N PRO A 307 -33.13 8.78 -0.08
CA PRO A 307 -32.38 10.02 0.01
C PRO A 307 -31.32 10.18 -1.10
N TYR A 308 -30.94 9.09 -1.76
CA TYR A 308 -30.11 9.10 -2.96
C TYR A 308 -30.56 8.02 -3.94
N VAL A 309 -30.58 8.38 -5.24
CA VAL A 309 -30.68 7.45 -6.36
C VAL A 309 -29.60 7.82 -7.37
N GLY A 310 -28.78 6.83 -7.75
CA GLY A 310 -27.76 7.00 -8.78
C GLY A 310 -27.84 5.91 -9.84
N ALA A 311 -27.26 6.17 -10.99
CA ALA A 311 -27.20 5.25 -12.12
C ALA A 311 -25.80 5.11 -12.70
N VAL A 312 -25.52 3.97 -13.34
CA VAL A 312 -24.35 3.76 -14.21
C VAL A 312 -24.80 3.00 -15.47
N VAL A 313 -24.28 3.41 -16.63
CA VAL A 313 -24.66 2.85 -17.92
C VAL A 313 -23.62 1.82 -18.38
N MET A 314 -24.08 0.60 -18.67
CA MET A 314 -23.31 -0.44 -19.34
C MET A 314 -23.68 -0.45 -20.83
N ARG A 315 -22.78 0.08 -21.67
CA ARG A 315 -22.98 0.12 -23.12
C ARG A 315 -23.13 -1.29 -23.71
N GLY A 316 -24.13 -1.49 -24.57
CA GLY A 316 -24.44 -2.81 -25.15
C GLY A 316 -24.99 -3.84 -24.15
N GLY A 317 -25.24 -3.43 -22.90
CA GLY A 317 -25.64 -4.31 -21.81
C GLY A 317 -27.07 -4.85 -21.89
N ALA A 318 -27.94 -4.35 -22.78
CA ALA A 318 -29.32 -4.81 -22.90
C ALA A 318 -29.43 -6.26 -23.38
N SER A 319 -28.41 -6.71 -24.14
CA SER A 319 -28.31 -8.06 -24.71
C SER A 319 -27.96 -9.14 -23.69
N GLN A 320 -27.63 -8.77 -22.44
CA GLN A 320 -27.23 -9.71 -21.40
C GLN A 320 -28.33 -10.75 -21.13
N PRO A 321 -28.01 -12.06 -21.09
CA PRO A 321 -28.97 -13.09 -20.72
C PRO A 321 -29.42 -12.92 -19.27
N ARG A 322 -30.64 -13.36 -18.96
CA ARG A 322 -31.24 -13.22 -17.63
C ARG A 322 -30.33 -13.73 -16.49
N ARG A 323 -29.59 -14.82 -16.72
CA ARG A 323 -28.63 -15.38 -15.77
C ARG A 323 -27.51 -14.40 -15.38
N GLN A 324 -27.03 -13.57 -16.31
CA GLN A 324 -26.02 -12.55 -16.00
C GLN A 324 -26.62 -11.40 -15.18
N LEU A 325 -27.86 -10.98 -15.48
CA LEU A 325 -28.58 -9.98 -14.69
C LEU A 325 -28.87 -10.47 -13.26
N ASP A 326 -29.16 -11.75 -13.08
CA ASP A 326 -29.32 -12.35 -11.76
C ASP A 326 -27.96 -12.45 -11.02
N ALA A 327 -26.86 -12.73 -11.74
CA ALA A 327 -25.51 -12.70 -11.16
C ALA A 327 -25.12 -11.32 -10.65
N TRP A 328 -25.53 -10.23 -11.31
CA TRP A 328 -25.37 -8.86 -10.81
C TRP A 328 -26.12 -8.62 -9.49
N GLN A 329 -27.27 -9.25 -9.27
CA GLN A 329 -27.98 -9.16 -7.99
C GLN A 329 -27.18 -9.80 -6.87
N GLU A 330 -26.66 -11.01 -7.10
CA GLU A 330 -25.85 -11.72 -6.11
C GLU A 330 -24.52 -11.01 -5.85
N TRP A 331 -23.88 -10.47 -6.89
CA TRP A 331 -22.68 -9.65 -6.80
C TRP A 331 -22.88 -8.42 -5.90
N ALA A 332 -24.06 -7.77 -5.98
CA ALA A 332 -24.40 -6.64 -5.12
C ALA A 332 -24.68 -7.07 -3.66
N LYS A 333 -25.36 -8.20 -3.46
CA LYS A 333 -25.64 -8.75 -2.12
C LYS A 333 -24.37 -9.14 -1.37
N GLN A 334 -23.39 -9.71 -2.06
CA GLN A 334 -22.06 -10.01 -1.48
C GLN A 334 -21.34 -8.76 -0.95
N ARG A 335 -21.74 -7.57 -1.40
CA ARG A 335 -21.24 -6.26 -0.96
C ARG A 335 -22.19 -5.55 0.01
N GLY A 336 -23.12 -6.28 0.62
CA GLY A 336 -24.05 -5.75 1.62
C GLY A 336 -25.28 -5.01 1.07
N ALA A 337 -25.41 -4.89 -0.26
CA ALA A 337 -26.57 -4.24 -0.86
C ALA A 337 -27.79 -5.19 -0.94
N LYS A 338 -29.01 -4.62 -1.01
CA LYS A 338 -30.23 -5.42 -1.18
C LYS A 338 -30.40 -6.01 -2.59
N GLY A 339 -29.73 -5.41 -3.58
CA GLY A 339 -29.75 -5.77 -4.98
C GLY A 339 -29.20 -4.64 -5.84
N LEU A 340 -29.17 -4.84 -7.16
CA LEU A 340 -28.74 -3.83 -8.13
C LEU A 340 -29.86 -3.65 -9.16
N ALA A 341 -30.66 -2.60 -9.00
CA ALA A 341 -31.79 -2.36 -9.87
C ALA A 341 -31.31 -2.09 -11.32
N TYR A 342 -32.11 -2.44 -12.33
CA TYR A 342 -31.72 -2.20 -13.73
C TYR A 342 -32.90 -1.95 -14.66
N VAL A 343 -32.61 -1.21 -15.73
CA VAL A 343 -33.46 -0.99 -16.91
C VAL A 343 -32.68 -1.43 -18.15
N LEU A 344 -33.34 -2.10 -19.09
CA LEU A 344 -32.76 -2.46 -20.38
C LEU A 344 -33.34 -1.55 -21.45
N VAL A 345 -32.52 -0.75 -22.12
CA VAL A 345 -32.95 0.04 -23.27
C VAL A 345 -32.90 -0.87 -24.48
N GLN A 346 -34.07 -1.29 -24.97
CA GLN A 346 -34.15 -2.18 -26.13
C GLN A 346 -33.71 -1.46 -27.41
N GLU A 347 -33.39 -2.23 -28.46
CA GLU A 347 -33.00 -1.71 -29.79
C GLU A 347 -34.05 -0.77 -30.41
N ASP A 348 -35.33 -0.95 -30.08
CA ASP A 348 -36.43 -0.09 -30.53
C ASP A 348 -36.63 1.15 -29.63
N GLY A 349 -35.76 1.36 -28.64
CA GLY A 349 -35.83 2.44 -27.65
C GLY A 349 -36.79 2.18 -26.49
N THR A 350 -37.53 1.07 -26.48
CA THR A 350 -38.45 0.76 -25.37
C THR A 350 -37.70 0.33 -24.11
N LEU A 351 -38.25 0.66 -22.94
CA LEU A 351 -37.63 0.31 -21.65
C LEU A 351 -38.15 -1.04 -21.13
N GLY A 352 -37.24 -2.00 -21.02
CA GLY A 352 -37.46 -3.31 -20.41
C GLY A 352 -36.90 -3.43 -19.00
N GLY A 353 -37.10 -4.59 -18.38
CA GLY A 353 -36.59 -4.90 -17.04
C GLY A 353 -37.59 -4.68 -15.90
N PRO A 354 -37.23 -5.09 -14.67
CA PRO A 354 -38.12 -5.06 -13.51
C PRO A 354 -38.41 -3.64 -13.02
N VAL A 355 -37.45 -2.72 -13.15
CA VAL A 355 -37.63 -1.31 -12.75
C VAL A 355 -38.59 -0.60 -13.68
N ALA A 356 -38.42 -0.76 -14.99
CA ALA A 356 -39.21 -0.06 -16.00
C ALA A 356 -40.72 -0.18 -15.75
N LYS A 357 -41.21 -1.37 -15.35
CA LYS A 357 -42.64 -1.62 -15.08
C LYS A 357 -43.26 -0.76 -13.97
N ASN A 358 -42.44 -0.23 -13.06
CA ASN A 358 -42.89 0.52 -11.89
C ASN A 358 -42.71 2.04 -12.03
N LEU A 359 -42.10 2.51 -13.12
CA LEU A 359 -41.93 3.94 -13.40
C LEU A 359 -43.20 4.52 -14.03
N SER A 360 -43.47 5.80 -13.77
CA SER A 360 -44.47 6.61 -14.47
C SER A 360 -44.10 6.80 -15.95
N GLU A 361 -45.05 7.26 -16.76
CA GLU A 361 -44.83 7.49 -18.19
C GLU A 361 -43.76 8.55 -18.45
N SER A 362 -43.83 9.69 -17.74
CA SER A 362 -42.84 10.76 -17.82
C SER A 362 -41.43 10.32 -17.40
N GLU A 363 -41.33 9.48 -16.36
CA GLU A 363 -40.05 8.92 -15.93
C GLU A 363 -39.46 7.96 -16.96
N ARG A 364 -40.28 7.23 -17.73
CA ARG A 364 -39.80 6.32 -18.78
C ARG A 364 -39.30 7.07 -19.99
N GLU A 365 -40.05 8.08 -20.45
CA GLU A 365 -39.71 8.84 -21.65
C GLU A 365 -38.38 9.61 -21.50
N GLY A 366 -38.11 10.17 -20.32
CA GLY A 366 -36.90 10.96 -20.06
C GLY A 366 -35.67 10.16 -19.62
N LEU A 367 -35.81 8.87 -19.27
CA LEU A 367 -34.77 8.14 -18.54
C LEU A 367 -33.48 8.02 -19.35
N ALA A 368 -33.59 7.48 -20.58
CA ALA A 368 -32.44 7.21 -21.44
C ALA A 368 -31.67 8.51 -21.74
N GLN A 369 -32.38 9.59 -22.02
CA GLN A 369 -31.79 10.91 -22.25
C GLN A 369 -31.08 11.43 -20.99
N LYS A 370 -31.69 11.30 -19.81
CA LYS A 370 -31.11 11.81 -18.56
C LYS A 370 -29.81 11.11 -18.17
N VAL A 371 -29.71 9.80 -18.40
CA VAL A 371 -28.51 9.02 -18.10
C VAL A 371 -27.53 8.90 -19.27
N GLY A 372 -27.89 9.43 -20.45
CA GLY A 372 -27.07 9.32 -21.66
C GLY A 372 -26.97 7.90 -22.22
N ALA A 373 -28.01 7.06 -22.05
CA ALA A 373 -28.05 5.71 -22.58
C ALA A 373 -28.60 5.68 -24.02
N GLU A 374 -28.06 4.77 -24.83
CA GLU A 374 -28.50 4.52 -26.20
C GLU A 374 -29.29 3.19 -26.30
N PRO A 375 -30.06 2.97 -27.38
CA PRO A 375 -30.64 1.65 -27.67
C PRO A 375 -29.57 0.56 -27.63
N GLY A 376 -29.85 -0.52 -26.89
CA GLY A 376 -28.89 -1.61 -26.65
C GLY A 376 -28.20 -1.56 -25.29
N ASP A 377 -28.39 -0.50 -24.48
CA ASP A 377 -27.70 -0.34 -23.19
C ASP A 377 -28.46 -0.91 -21.99
N CYS A 378 -27.71 -1.25 -20.94
CA CYS A 378 -28.26 -1.57 -19.61
C CYS A 378 -27.92 -0.46 -18.63
N VAL A 379 -28.92 0.10 -17.98
CA VAL A 379 -28.75 1.12 -16.93
C VAL A 379 -28.93 0.45 -15.58
N PHE A 380 -27.88 0.42 -14.77
CA PHE A 380 -27.92 -0.07 -13.39
C PHE A 380 -28.20 1.08 -12.42
N PHE A 381 -28.87 0.78 -11.30
CA PHE A 381 -29.27 1.75 -10.29
C PHE A 381 -28.96 1.24 -8.88
N ALA A 382 -28.54 2.17 -8.02
CA ALA A 382 -28.51 1.98 -6.58
C ALA A 382 -29.31 3.11 -5.90
N ALA A 383 -30.11 2.74 -4.89
CA ALA A 383 -30.94 3.67 -4.14
C ALA A 383 -30.86 3.35 -2.65
N GLY A 384 -30.74 4.37 -1.82
CA GLY A 384 -30.58 4.22 -0.37
C GLY A 384 -29.73 5.34 0.24
N ALA A 385 -28.97 5.00 1.29
CA ALA A 385 -28.02 5.92 1.88
C ALA A 385 -26.94 6.34 0.85
N PRO A 386 -26.55 7.64 0.77
CA PRO A 386 -25.63 8.12 -0.26
C PRO A 386 -24.29 7.39 -0.31
N LYS A 387 -23.59 7.24 0.83
CA LYS A 387 -22.25 6.61 0.92
C LYS A 387 -22.27 5.18 0.37
N ALA A 388 -23.15 4.33 0.89
CA ALA A 388 -23.28 2.93 0.47
C ALA A 388 -23.74 2.78 -1.01
N SER A 389 -24.67 3.63 -1.47
CA SER A 389 -25.18 3.55 -2.84
C SER A 389 -24.15 3.98 -3.87
N ARG A 390 -23.38 5.04 -3.58
CA ARG A 390 -22.25 5.49 -4.40
C ARG A 390 -21.14 4.44 -4.44
N ALA A 391 -20.77 3.86 -3.30
CA ALA A 391 -19.78 2.78 -3.24
C ALA A 391 -20.18 1.55 -4.08
N LEU A 392 -21.47 1.16 -4.04
CA LEU A 392 -21.97 0.06 -4.86
C LEU A 392 -21.87 0.38 -6.36
N LEU A 393 -22.26 1.59 -6.78
CA LEU A 393 -22.19 2.02 -8.18
C LEU A 393 -20.76 2.19 -8.67
N GLY A 394 -19.85 2.70 -7.82
CA GLY A 394 -18.43 2.80 -8.14
C GLY A 394 -17.79 1.44 -8.35
N ALA A 395 -18.15 0.44 -7.52
CA ALA A 395 -17.74 -0.94 -7.74
C ALA A 395 -18.37 -1.54 -9.01
N ALA A 396 -19.63 -1.23 -9.32
CA ALA A 396 -20.30 -1.72 -10.52
C ALA A 396 -19.67 -1.13 -11.79
N ARG A 397 -19.32 0.15 -11.76
CA ARG A 397 -18.55 0.85 -12.79
C ARG A 397 -17.25 0.11 -13.12
N ALA A 398 -16.44 -0.22 -12.11
CA ALA A 398 -15.18 -0.93 -12.31
C ALA A 398 -15.40 -2.33 -12.91
N GLU A 399 -16.37 -3.09 -12.38
CA GLU A 399 -16.73 -4.41 -12.91
C GLU A 399 -17.25 -4.35 -14.35
N ILE A 400 -18.01 -3.31 -14.73
CA ILE A 400 -18.46 -3.10 -16.11
C ILE A 400 -17.25 -2.87 -17.02
N ALA A 401 -16.30 -2.02 -16.61
CA ALA A 401 -15.12 -1.70 -17.40
C ALA A 401 -14.28 -2.95 -17.69
N GLU A 402 -14.06 -3.80 -16.68
CA GLU A 402 -13.35 -5.07 -16.83
C GLU A 402 -14.08 -6.01 -17.80
N ARG A 403 -15.39 -6.20 -17.63
CA ARG A 403 -16.17 -7.11 -18.49
C ARG A 403 -16.24 -6.66 -19.94
N LEU A 404 -16.19 -5.35 -20.18
CA LEU A 404 -16.21 -4.76 -21.51
C LEU A 404 -14.81 -4.55 -22.10
N GLY A 405 -13.74 -4.88 -21.35
CA GLY A 405 -12.35 -4.68 -21.79
C GLY A 405 -12.01 -3.21 -22.04
N LEU A 406 -12.58 -2.30 -21.25
CA LEU A 406 -12.36 -0.84 -21.37
C LEU A 406 -11.09 -0.38 -20.64
N VAL A 407 -10.51 -1.25 -19.82
CA VAL A 407 -9.32 -0.94 -19.02
C VAL A 407 -8.07 -1.20 -19.87
N ASP A 408 -7.30 -0.15 -20.13
CA ASP A 408 -5.94 -0.30 -20.62
C ASP A 408 -5.02 -0.66 -19.44
N HIS A 409 -4.55 -1.91 -19.40
CA HIS A 409 -3.70 -2.39 -18.31
C HIS A 409 -2.25 -1.87 -18.40
N ASP A 410 -1.83 -1.33 -19.54
CA ASP A 410 -0.50 -0.74 -19.72
C ASP A 410 -0.46 0.76 -19.40
N ALA A 411 -1.62 1.40 -19.25
CA ALA A 411 -1.74 2.82 -18.95
C ALA A 411 -1.63 3.13 -17.44
N PHE A 412 -1.03 4.28 -17.11
CA PHE A 412 -1.03 4.86 -15.77
C PHE A 412 -1.83 6.16 -15.75
N ALA A 413 -2.98 6.14 -15.06
CA ALA A 413 -3.83 7.29 -14.84
C ALA A 413 -3.71 7.75 -13.39
N PHE A 414 -3.16 8.96 -13.19
CA PHE A 414 -2.98 9.58 -11.88
C PHE A 414 -4.05 10.64 -11.61
N VAL A 415 -4.41 10.80 -10.34
CA VAL A 415 -5.24 11.91 -9.87
C VAL A 415 -5.01 12.20 -8.39
N TRP A 416 -4.92 13.48 -8.05
CA TRP A 416 -5.00 13.96 -6.68
C TRP A 416 -6.45 14.11 -6.25
N VAL A 417 -6.81 13.49 -5.13
CA VAL A 417 -8.07 13.70 -4.44
C VAL A 417 -7.82 14.61 -3.26
N VAL A 418 -8.43 15.79 -3.28
CA VAL A 418 -8.26 16.85 -2.27
C VAL A 418 -9.60 17.15 -1.60
N ASP A 419 -9.60 17.99 -0.57
CA ASP A 419 -10.84 18.53 0.02
C ASP A 419 -11.73 17.44 0.63
N ALA A 420 -11.12 16.43 1.24
CA ALA A 420 -11.82 15.44 2.04
C ALA A 420 -12.47 16.08 3.28
N PRO A 421 -13.58 15.53 3.81
CA PRO A 421 -14.11 15.96 5.09
C PRO A 421 -13.07 15.81 6.21
N LEU A 422 -13.04 16.72 7.16
CA LEU A 422 -12.15 16.62 8.33
C LEU A 422 -12.60 15.51 9.28
N PHE A 423 -13.93 15.38 9.43
CA PHE A 423 -14.55 14.40 10.31
C PHE A 423 -15.59 13.56 9.57
N GLU A 424 -15.82 12.35 10.06
CA GLU A 424 -16.97 11.54 9.72
C GLU A 424 -17.70 11.05 10.99
N PRO A 425 -19.00 10.70 10.91
CA PRO A 425 -19.72 10.15 12.04
C PRO A 425 -19.06 8.86 12.56
N ALA A 426 -18.86 8.77 13.88
CA ALA A 426 -18.12 7.67 14.48
C ALA A 426 -18.84 6.31 14.32
N ASP A 427 -20.17 6.30 14.31
CA ASP A 427 -20.98 5.11 14.05
C ASP A 427 -20.80 4.61 12.60
N GLU A 428 -20.80 5.52 11.63
CA GLU A 428 -20.52 5.17 10.22
C GLU A 428 -19.10 4.61 10.02
N ALA A 429 -18.09 5.16 10.70
CA ALA A 429 -16.72 4.66 10.65
C ALA A 429 -16.60 3.25 11.26
N ILE A 430 -17.25 3.02 12.41
CA ILE A 430 -17.29 1.69 13.05
C ILE A 430 -18.01 0.67 12.16
N GLU A 431 -19.13 1.04 11.53
CA GLU A 431 -19.82 0.18 10.58
C GLU A 431 -18.96 -0.17 9.35
N ALA A 432 -18.07 0.73 8.94
CA ALA A 432 -17.09 0.49 7.88
C ALA A 432 -15.92 -0.42 8.30
N GLY A 433 -15.77 -0.68 9.60
CA GLY A 433 -14.74 -1.54 10.18
C GLY A 433 -13.51 -0.80 10.72
N ASP A 434 -13.58 0.54 10.81
CA ASP A 434 -12.49 1.37 11.32
C ASP A 434 -12.53 1.50 12.86
N VAL A 435 -11.39 1.76 13.49
CA VAL A 435 -11.33 2.04 14.93
C VAL A 435 -11.61 3.52 15.14
N ALA A 436 -12.81 3.86 15.61
CA ALA A 436 -13.12 5.21 16.02
C ALA A 436 -12.15 5.68 17.11
N VAL A 437 -11.48 6.80 16.84
CA VAL A 437 -10.57 7.45 17.78
C VAL A 437 -11.39 8.39 18.65
N GLY A 438 -11.45 8.11 19.95
CA GLY A 438 -12.22 8.88 20.92
C GLY A 438 -13.62 8.30 21.19
N SER A 439 -14.41 9.02 22.00
CA SER A 439 -15.76 8.61 22.42
C SER A 439 -16.88 9.51 21.87
N GLY A 440 -16.51 10.49 21.03
CA GLY A 440 -17.41 11.48 20.45
C GLY A 440 -18.27 10.92 19.32
N ALA A 441 -19.20 11.76 18.85
CA ALA A 441 -20.05 11.45 17.69
C ALA A 441 -19.30 11.55 16.34
N TRP A 442 -18.10 12.12 16.35
CA TRP A 442 -17.26 12.34 15.18
C TRP A 442 -15.90 11.69 15.38
N THR A 443 -15.33 11.15 14.32
CA THR A 443 -13.95 10.69 14.27
C THR A 443 -13.24 11.30 13.06
N ALA A 444 -11.90 11.25 13.03
CA ALA A 444 -11.12 11.87 11.96
C ALA A 444 -11.09 10.98 10.71
N VAL A 445 -11.27 11.56 9.53
CA VAL A 445 -11.22 10.82 8.24
C VAL A 445 -9.81 10.31 7.93
N HIS A 446 -8.78 11.14 8.18
CA HIS A 446 -7.38 10.74 7.98
C HIS A 446 -6.69 10.40 9.30
N HIS A 447 -6.46 11.41 10.15
CA HIS A 447 -5.97 11.25 11.52
C HIS A 447 -6.16 12.57 12.29
N ALA A 448 -6.11 12.49 13.63
CA ALA A 448 -6.43 13.59 14.53
C ALA A 448 -5.50 14.82 14.46
N PHE A 449 -4.38 14.73 13.73
CA PHE A 449 -3.37 15.80 13.60
C PHE A 449 -3.48 16.58 12.29
N THR A 450 -4.46 16.24 11.44
CA THR A 450 -4.72 16.94 10.18
C THR A 450 -5.32 18.31 10.44
N ALA A 451 -4.78 19.35 9.81
CA ALA A 451 -5.31 20.69 9.93
C ALA A 451 -6.66 20.83 9.19
N PRO A 452 -7.63 21.58 9.74
CA PRO A 452 -8.72 22.10 8.92
C PRO A 452 -8.13 23.03 7.85
N LYS A 453 -8.79 23.13 6.69
CA LYS A 453 -8.46 24.21 5.77
C LYS A 453 -8.65 25.58 6.44
N PRO A 454 -7.89 26.61 6.04
CA PRO A 454 -7.92 27.93 6.68
C PRO A 454 -9.34 28.51 6.83
N GLU A 455 -10.21 28.33 5.84
CA GLU A 455 -11.58 28.82 5.84
C GLU A 455 -12.52 28.13 6.86
N PHE A 456 -12.15 26.96 7.39
CA PHE A 456 -12.92 26.24 8.42
C PHE A 456 -12.30 26.35 9.82
N MET A 457 -11.19 27.07 9.99
CA MET A 457 -10.44 27.15 11.25
C MET A 457 -11.30 27.63 12.43
N ASP A 458 -12.27 28.50 12.17
CA ASP A 458 -13.15 29.07 13.19
C ASP A 458 -14.46 28.29 13.39
N THR A 459 -14.79 27.35 12.49
CA THR A 459 -16.10 26.69 12.46
C THR A 459 -16.04 25.17 12.63
N PHE A 460 -14.89 24.52 12.46
CA PHE A 460 -14.82 23.05 12.44
C PHE A 460 -15.32 22.34 13.71
N ASP A 461 -15.36 23.03 14.85
CA ASP A 461 -15.85 22.50 16.12
C ASP A 461 -17.31 22.84 16.41
N THR A 462 -17.91 23.75 15.64
CA THR A 462 -19.34 24.13 15.75
C THR A 462 -20.18 23.56 14.60
N ASP A 463 -19.59 23.38 13.42
CA ASP A 463 -20.14 22.71 12.26
C ASP A 463 -19.13 21.67 11.69
N PRO A 464 -18.88 20.58 12.42
CA PRO A 464 -17.88 19.58 12.04
C PRO A 464 -18.19 18.86 10.73
N GLY A 465 -19.46 18.73 10.35
CA GLY A 465 -19.88 18.02 9.14
C GLY A 465 -19.54 18.75 7.84
N SER A 466 -19.41 20.08 7.88
CA SER A 466 -19.03 20.88 6.71
C SER A 466 -17.52 21.13 6.61
N ALA A 467 -16.76 20.85 7.68
CA ALA A 467 -15.34 21.15 7.75
C ALA A 467 -14.52 20.28 6.80
N LEU A 468 -13.66 20.90 6.01
CA LEU A 468 -12.75 20.20 5.10
C LEU A 468 -11.34 20.11 5.68
N ALA A 469 -10.72 18.96 5.49
CA ALA A 469 -9.34 18.70 5.81
C ALA A 469 -8.41 19.40 4.81
N TYR A 470 -7.27 19.88 5.31
CA TYR A 470 -6.16 20.32 4.47
C TYR A 470 -5.30 19.11 4.07
N ALA A 471 -5.96 18.13 3.43
CA ALA A 471 -5.44 16.81 3.11
C ALA A 471 -5.54 16.49 1.61
N TYR A 472 -4.71 15.55 1.18
CA TYR A 472 -4.54 15.17 -0.22
C TYR A 472 -4.09 13.72 -0.33
N ASP A 473 -4.74 12.99 -1.22
CA ASP A 473 -4.37 11.62 -1.59
C ASP A 473 -4.01 11.56 -3.07
N ILE A 474 -2.98 10.78 -3.41
CA ILE A 474 -2.61 10.51 -4.79
C ILE A 474 -3.01 9.08 -5.16
N VAL A 475 -3.76 8.99 -6.24
CA VAL A 475 -4.34 7.76 -6.75
C VAL A 475 -3.71 7.44 -8.10
N CYS A 476 -3.41 6.18 -8.33
CA CYS A 476 -2.97 5.64 -9.61
C CYS A 476 -3.84 4.42 -9.96
N ASN A 477 -4.52 4.43 -11.11
CA ASN A 477 -5.30 3.29 -11.59
C ASN A 477 -6.30 2.74 -10.56
N GLY A 478 -7.02 3.63 -9.85
CA GLY A 478 -7.98 3.25 -8.80
C GLY A 478 -7.35 2.79 -7.47
N ASN A 479 -6.03 2.90 -7.34
CA ASN A 479 -5.28 2.53 -6.15
C ASN A 479 -4.75 3.80 -5.47
N GLU A 480 -5.09 4.01 -4.20
CA GLU A 480 -4.45 5.03 -3.37
C GLU A 480 -2.98 4.64 -3.18
N ILE A 481 -2.04 5.38 -3.74
CA ILE A 481 -0.60 5.09 -3.66
C ILE A 481 0.12 5.95 -2.62
N GLY A 482 -0.51 7.01 -2.15
CA GLY A 482 -0.03 7.82 -1.03
C GLY A 482 -1.06 8.83 -0.55
N GLY A 483 -0.87 9.31 0.66
CA GLY A 483 -1.79 10.24 1.33
C GLY A 483 -1.08 11.09 2.36
N GLY A 484 -1.58 12.29 2.58
CA GLY A 484 -0.92 13.30 3.41
C GLY A 484 -1.83 14.45 3.80
N SER A 485 -1.32 15.30 4.68
CA SER A 485 -2.00 16.52 5.08
C SER A 485 -1.05 17.55 5.65
N ILE A 486 -1.49 18.81 5.64
CA ILE A 486 -0.92 19.86 6.48
C ILE A 486 -1.31 19.59 7.92
N ARG A 487 -0.37 19.76 8.85
CA ARG A 487 -0.55 19.40 10.27
C ARG A 487 -1.00 20.58 11.09
N ILE A 488 -1.72 20.25 12.16
CA ILE A 488 -1.96 21.18 13.25
C ILE A 488 -0.64 21.39 14.00
N HIS A 489 -0.17 22.63 14.06
CA HIS A 489 1.01 23.02 14.83
C HIS A 489 0.66 23.90 16.05
N GLN A 490 -0.60 24.34 16.16
CA GLN A 490 -1.08 25.17 17.27
C GLN A 490 -1.81 24.30 18.31
N GLN A 491 -1.36 24.36 19.56
CA GLN A 491 -1.95 23.58 20.65
C GLN A 491 -3.46 23.81 20.82
N SER A 492 -3.91 25.07 20.77
CA SER A 492 -5.33 25.43 20.94
C SER A 492 -6.23 24.81 19.86
N VAL A 493 -5.73 24.67 18.64
CA VAL A 493 -6.45 24.03 17.53
C VAL A 493 -6.50 22.52 17.75
N GLN A 494 -5.39 21.91 18.17
CA GLN A 494 -5.32 20.47 18.43
C GLN A 494 -6.27 20.03 19.55
N GLU A 495 -6.36 20.85 20.62
CA GLU A 495 -7.28 20.61 21.74
C GLU A 495 -8.75 20.70 21.30
N ARG A 496 -9.10 21.65 20.42
CA ARG A 496 -10.45 21.74 19.83
C ARG A 496 -10.79 20.50 19.01
N VAL A 497 -9.86 20.00 18.19
CA VAL A 497 -10.05 18.75 17.42
C VAL A 497 -10.28 17.56 18.35
N PHE A 498 -9.47 17.42 19.41
CA PHE A 498 -9.67 16.37 20.42
C PHE A 498 -11.03 16.48 21.11
N SER A 499 -11.49 17.70 21.42
CA SER A 499 -12.82 17.92 21.99
C SER A 499 -13.94 17.44 21.06
N VAL A 500 -13.86 17.71 19.76
CA VAL A 500 -14.84 17.23 18.76
C VAL A 500 -14.90 15.70 18.73
N MET A 501 -13.73 15.05 18.85
CA MET A 501 -13.60 13.59 18.91
C MET A 501 -13.98 12.98 20.27
N GLY A 502 -14.34 13.81 21.26
CA GLY A 502 -14.68 13.35 22.62
C GLY A 502 -13.48 12.79 23.39
N ILE A 503 -12.28 13.31 23.14
CA ILE A 503 -11.05 13.01 23.88
C ILE A 503 -10.88 14.11 24.93
N GLY A 504 -11.06 13.77 26.21
CA GLY A 504 -10.91 14.72 27.30
C GLY A 504 -9.45 15.12 27.56
N GLU A 505 -9.24 16.23 28.27
CA GLU A 505 -7.89 16.77 28.55
C GLU A 505 -6.96 15.74 29.19
N GLN A 506 -7.44 14.99 30.19
CA GLN A 506 -6.64 13.96 30.87
C GLN A 506 -6.22 12.84 29.90
N GLU A 507 -7.12 12.41 29.02
CA GLU A 507 -6.84 11.38 28.02
C GLU A 507 -5.88 11.90 26.94
N ALA A 508 -6.09 13.12 26.45
CA ALA A 508 -5.20 13.78 25.51
C ALA A 508 -3.79 13.94 26.10
N ARG A 509 -3.68 14.38 27.35
CA ARG A 509 -2.40 14.48 28.08
C ARG A 509 -1.76 13.12 28.29
N GLU A 510 -2.56 12.11 28.65
CA GLU A 510 -2.04 10.76 28.82
C GLU A 510 -1.49 10.24 27.49
N LYS A 511 -2.25 10.24 26.41
CA LYS A 511 -1.85 9.64 25.12
C LYS A 511 -0.85 10.48 24.34
N PHE A 512 -1.08 11.79 24.25
CA PHE A 512 -0.39 12.72 23.34
C PHE A 512 0.35 13.85 24.05
N GLY A 513 0.46 13.82 25.38
CA GLY A 513 1.07 14.89 26.16
C GLY A 513 2.46 15.30 25.67
N PHE A 514 3.30 14.33 25.29
CA PHE A 514 4.64 14.62 24.77
C PHE A 514 4.64 15.42 23.45
N LEU A 515 3.63 15.20 22.58
CA LEU A 515 3.48 15.96 21.34
C LEU A 515 2.93 17.36 21.63
N LEU A 516 1.90 17.45 22.48
CA LEU A 516 1.31 18.72 22.90
C LEU A 516 2.32 19.62 23.63
N ASP A 517 3.20 19.02 24.43
CA ASP A 517 4.29 19.74 25.10
C ASP A 517 5.34 20.20 24.08
N ALA A 518 5.69 19.38 23.09
CA ALA A 518 6.59 19.79 22.02
C ALA A 518 6.07 21.00 21.24
N PHE A 519 4.76 21.07 20.97
CA PHE A 519 4.15 22.20 20.24
C PHE A 519 4.26 23.54 20.97
N GLN A 520 4.38 23.54 22.31
CA GLN A 520 4.57 24.76 23.10
C GLN A 520 5.94 25.41 22.88
N PHE A 521 6.92 24.66 22.35
CA PHE A 521 8.29 25.14 22.15
C PHE A 521 8.55 25.62 20.71
N GLY A 522 7.51 26.14 20.05
CA GLY A 522 7.64 26.76 18.73
C GLY A 522 7.61 25.76 17.57
N ALA A 523 6.58 24.90 17.53
CA ALA A 523 6.36 24.03 16.38
C ALA A 523 6.12 24.86 15.09
N PRO A 524 6.87 24.62 14.00
CA PRO A 524 6.64 25.33 12.75
C PRO A 524 5.35 24.83 12.07
N PRO A 525 4.75 25.61 11.15
CA PRO A 525 3.84 25.04 10.16
C PRO A 525 4.55 23.89 9.44
N HIS A 526 3.90 22.75 9.29
CA HIS A 526 4.50 21.58 8.66
C HIS A 526 3.43 20.72 8.01
N GLY A 527 3.84 19.94 7.01
CA GLY A 527 3.00 19.05 6.26
C GLY A 527 3.82 17.94 5.63
N GLY A 528 3.16 16.85 5.25
CA GLY A 528 3.86 15.71 4.68
C GLY A 528 2.96 14.75 3.95
N ILE A 529 3.56 13.67 3.49
CA ILE A 529 2.91 12.60 2.72
C ILE A 529 3.60 11.28 3.02
N ALA A 530 2.84 10.19 3.00
CA ALA A 530 3.39 8.85 3.03
C ALA A 530 2.90 8.07 1.82
N PHE A 531 3.81 7.36 1.14
CA PHE A 531 3.46 6.48 0.03
C PHE A 531 3.38 5.03 0.47
N GLY A 532 2.34 4.32 0.04
CA GLY A 532 2.22 2.87 0.15
C GLY A 532 3.22 2.18 -0.76
N TRP A 533 4.44 1.97 -0.26
CA TRP A 533 5.58 1.64 -1.11
C TRP A 533 5.47 0.27 -1.77
N ASP A 534 4.91 -0.72 -1.05
CA ASP A 534 4.63 -2.05 -1.59
C ASP A 534 3.64 -1.99 -2.77
N ARG A 535 2.63 -1.11 -2.68
CA ARG A 535 1.62 -0.94 -3.72
C ARG A 535 2.17 -0.27 -4.97
N ILE A 536 3.01 0.76 -4.81
CA ILE A 536 3.73 1.39 -5.94
C ILE A 536 4.57 0.34 -6.69
N VAL A 537 5.35 -0.46 -5.96
CA VAL A 537 6.21 -1.47 -6.60
C VAL A 537 5.38 -2.55 -7.29
N ALA A 538 4.24 -2.96 -6.72
CA ALA A 538 3.34 -3.93 -7.34
C ALA A 538 2.74 -3.39 -8.66
N LEU A 539 2.29 -2.13 -8.67
CA LEU A 539 1.80 -1.47 -9.89
C LEU A 539 2.86 -1.40 -10.98
N LEU A 540 4.10 -1.03 -10.63
CA LEU A 540 5.22 -0.95 -11.57
C LEU A 540 5.68 -2.34 -12.07
N ALA A 541 5.51 -3.38 -11.25
CA ALA A 541 5.82 -4.75 -11.63
C ALA A 541 4.71 -5.42 -12.44
N GLY A 542 3.52 -4.80 -12.55
CA GLY A 542 2.33 -5.41 -13.15
C GLY A 542 1.76 -6.56 -12.32
N GLU A 543 1.96 -6.55 -11.00
CA GLU A 543 1.54 -7.63 -10.09
C GLU A 543 0.24 -7.26 -9.36
N GLU A 544 -0.72 -8.18 -9.33
CA GLU A 544 -2.01 -7.97 -8.64
C GLU A 544 -1.89 -7.99 -7.11
N SER A 545 -0.82 -8.58 -6.59
CA SER A 545 -0.61 -8.80 -5.15
C SER A 545 0.71 -8.21 -4.69
N ILE A 546 0.65 -7.44 -3.60
CA ILE A 546 1.86 -6.88 -2.97
C ILE A 546 2.80 -7.97 -2.43
N ARG A 547 2.32 -9.22 -2.27
CA ARG A 547 3.16 -10.35 -1.86
C ARG A 547 4.26 -10.66 -2.86
N GLU A 548 4.03 -10.38 -4.14
CA GLU A 548 5.01 -10.65 -5.20
C GLU A 548 6.22 -9.72 -5.14
N VAL A 549 6.02 -8.52 -4.60
CA VAL A 549 7.06 -7.49 -4.44
C VAL A 549 7.64 -7.40 -3.03
N ILE A 550 7.28 -8.35 -2.16
CA ILE A 550 7.86 -8.54 -0.82
C ILE A 550 8.71 -9.82 -0.82
N ALA A 551 9.91 -9.76 -0.25
CA ALA A 551 10.82 -10.91 -0.24
C ALA A 551 10.22 -12.12 0.50
N PHE A 552 9.68 -11.90 1.70
CA PHE A 552 9.10 -12.93 2.57
C PHE A 552 7.74 -12.47 3.14
N PRO A 553 6.68 -12.49 2.31
CA PRO A 553 5.36 -12.00 2.71
C PRO A 553 4.65 -13.00 3.64
N LYS A 554 3.61 -12.52 4.31
CA LYS A 554 2.67 -13.34 5.09
C LYS A 554 1.45 -13.72 4.24
N THR A 555 0.86 -14.86 4.54
CA THR A 555 -0.46 -15.29 4.04
C THR A 555 -1.59 -14.77 4.94
N GLY A 556 -2.83 -15.19 4.69
CA GLY A 556 -3.97 -14.89 5.55
C GLY A 556 -3.69 -15.20 7.03
N ASN A 557 -4.28 -14.40 7.93
CA ASN A 557 -4.06 -14.43 9.38
C ASN A 557 -2.61 -14.14 9.81
N GLY A 558 -1.80 -13.51 8.95
CA GLY A 558 -0.43 -13.11 9.30
C GLY A 558 0.56 -14.27 9.40
N TYR A 559 0.18 -15.43 8.87
CA TYR A 559 1.00 -16.63 8.91
C TYR A 559 2.15 -16.58 7.89
N ASP A 560 3.31 -17.11 8.26
CA ASP A 560 4.46 -17.29 7.39
C ASP A 560 4.65 -18.79 7.10
N PRO A 561 4.31 -19.27 5.88
CA PRO A 561 4.51 -20.66 5.50
C PRO A 561 5.98 -21.10 5.46
N LEU A 562 6.93 -20.18 5.33
CA LEU A 562 8.36 -20.49 5.26
C LEU A 562 8.91 -20.87 6.65
N THR A 563 8.59 -20.05 7.66
CA THR A 563 9.12 -20.21 9.02
C THR A 563 8.13 -20.84 10.00
N ALA A 564 6.89 -21.05 9.55
CA ALA A 564 5.75 -21.47 10.36
C ALA A 564 5.41 -20.49 11.52
N ALA A 565 5.65 -19.20 11.34
CA ALA A 565 5.29 -18.16 12.30
C ALA A 565 3.85 -17.65 12.10
N PRO A 566 3.14 -17.18 13.14
CA PRO A 566 3.52 -17.22 14.55
C PRO A 566 3.49 -18.65 15.12
N ALA A 567 4.30 -18.91 16.15
CA ALA A 567 4.40 -20.21 16.82
C ALA A 567 4.36 -20.05 18.34
N PRO A 568 3.97 -21.10 19.11
CA PRO A 568 4.01 -21.06 20.56
C PRO A 568 5.43 -20.81 21.09
N ILE A 569 5.53 -19.93 22.09
CA ILE A 569 6.78 -19.74 22.85
C ILE A 569 6.87 -20.74 24.01
N THR A 570 8.08 -20.93 24.52
CA THR A 570 8.30 -21.77 25.72
C THR A 570 7.71 -21.12 26.97
N ALA A 571 7.38 -21.95 27.98
CA ALA A 571 6.91 -21.46 29.28
C ALA A 571 7.95 -20.55 29.97
N GLN A 572 9.24 -20.81 29.76
CA GLN A 572 10.33 -19.98 30.28
C GLN A 572 10.29 -18.57 29.67
N GLN A 573 10.23 -18.45 28.34
CA GLN A 573 10.13 -17.15 27.65
C GLN A 573 8.90 -16.37 28.10
N ARG A 574 7.74 -17.04 28.24
CA ARG A 574 6.49 -16.39 28.70
C ARG A 574 6.62 -15.81 30.10
N LYS A 575 7.26 -16.54 31.01
CA LYS A 575 7.54 -16.10 32.39
C LYS A 575 8.52 -14.91 32.41
N GLU A 576 9.59 -15.00 31.64
CA GLU A 576 10.61 -13.94 31.56
C GLU A 576 10.06 -12.66 30.94
N ALA A 577 9.23 -12.77 29.89
CA ALA A 577 8.61 -11.61 29.25
C ALA A 577 7.62 -10.85 30.15
N GLY A 578 7.16 -11.46 31.26
CA GLY A 578 6.24 -10.81 32.19
C GLY A 578 4.82 -10.64 31.63
N VAL A 579 4.42 -11.46 30.65
CA VAL A 579 3.09 -11.39 30.00
C VAL A 579 1.95 -11.52 31.01
N ASP A 580 2.13 -12.33 32.05
CA ASP A 580 1.13 -12.53 33.12
C ASP A 580 1.31 -11.58 34.32
N ALA A 581 2.22 -10.60 34.22
CA ALA A 581 2.45 -9.68 35.32
C ALA A 581 1.19 -8.84 35.56
N LYS A 582 0.72 -8.80 36.82
CA LYS A 582 -0.38 -7.93 37.21
C LYS A 582 0.16 -6.48 37.30
N PRO A 583 -0.45 -5.52 36.61
CA PRO A 583 -0.07 -4.11 36.72
C PRO A 583 -0.13 -3.67 38.19
N ARG A 584 0.90 -2.95 38.66
CA ARG A 584 0.80 -2.28 39.96
C ARG A 584 -0.22 -1.16 39.83
N SER A 585 -1.17 -1.07 40.76
CA SER A 585 -2.10 0.06 40.83
C SER A 585 -1.30 1.36 40.89
N ALA A 586 -1.56 2.31 39.98
CA ALA A 586 -0.87 3.58 39.94
C ALA A 586 -0.97 4.28 41.31
N GLU A 587 0.17 4.46 41.99
CA GLU A 587 0.24 5.41 43.10
C GLU A 587 0.07 6.82 42.53
N LYS A 588 -0.78 7.63 43.18
CA LYS A 588 -0.99 9.04 42.80
C LYS A 588 0.36 9.75 42.67
N PRO A 589 0.59 10.56 41.62
CA PRO A 589 1.83 11.32 41.49
C PRO A 589 2.03 12.18 42.74
N GLN A 590 3.12 11.98 43.47
CA GLN A 590 3.55 12.92 44.50
C GLN A 590 3.90 14.23 43.80
N ALA A 591 3.20 15.31 44.16
CA ALA A 591 3.53 16.65 43.73
C ALA A 591 4.99 16.95 44.09
N SER A 592 5.82 17.23 43.08
CA SER A 592 7.22 17.60 43.27
C SER A 592 7.29 18.90 44.05
N ALA A 593 7.87 18.86 45.25
CA ALA A 593 8.24 20.02 46.03
C ALA A 593 9.41 20.74 45.33
N ALA A 594 9.10 21.72 44.47
CA ALA A 594 10.03 22.72 44.01
C ALA A 594 9.47 24.10 44.38
N GLY A 595 9.87 24.61 45.54
CA GLY A 595 9.45 25.92 46.00
C GLY A 595 9.64 26.16 47.49
N ALA A 596 10.87 26.11 48.00
CA ALA A 596 11.27 26.79 49.24
C ALA A 596 12.80 26.71 49.43
N ALA A 597 13.54 27.68 48.92
CA ALA A 597 14.86 28.05 49.46
C ALA A 597 15.37 29.37 48.84
N THR A 598 14.85 30.50 49.30
CA THR A 598 15.62 31.75 49.45
C THR A 598 14.93 32.58 50.51
N ASP A 599 15.39 32.48 51.74
CA ASP A 599 15.46 33.57 52.71
C ASP A 599 16.12 33.03 53.98
N GLN A 600 17.41 33.34 54.16
CA GLN A 600 18.00 33.59 55.47
C GLN A 600 19.42 34.17 55.32
N GLU A 601 19.48 35.49 55.42
CA GLU A 601 20.67 36.24 55.82
C GLU A 601 20.81 36.25 57.35
N ALA A 602 22.07 36.34 57.77
CA ALA A 602 22.59 36.94 59.01
C ALA A 602 22.84 36.09 60.28
N ASP A 603 24.08 36.28 60.77
CA ASP A 603 24.70 35.96 62.06
C ASP A 603 24.94 34.48 62.42
N GLY A 604 26.14 34.00 62.74
CA GLY A 604 27.39 34.64 63.13
C GLY A 604 27.98 33.86 64.33
N LYS A 605 29.18 33.28 64.16
CA LYS A 605 30.27 33.12 65.16
C LYS A 605 31.05 31.80 65.07
N ALA A 606 32.34 31.99 64.80
CA ALA A 606 33.51 31.47 65.52
C ALA A 606 33.76 29.95 65.61
N ALA A 607 34.82 29.53 64.90
CA ALA A 607 35.65 28.36 65.20
C ALA A 607 36.35 28.48 66.58
N PRO A 608 36.94 27.41 67.16
CA PRO A 608 38.24 26.93 66.67
C PRO A 608 38.55 25.42 66.78
N LYS A 609 39.40 24.97 65.83
CA LYS A 609 40.56 24.03 65.89
C LYS A 609 40.68 22.95 66.99
N ARG A 610 41.07 21.74 66.53
CA ARG A 610 42.18 20.82 66.93
C ARG A 610 41.68 19.37 66.86
N ALA A 611 42.43 18.36 66.42
CA ALA A 611 43.77 18.18 65.90
C ALA A 611 43.74 16.94 64.98
#